data_AF-A0A7N0SVC0-F1
#
_entry.id   AF-A0A7N0SVC0-F1
#
_cell.length_a   1.000
_cell.length_b   1.000
_cell.length_c   1.000
_cell.angle_alpha   90.00
_cell.angle_beta   90.00
_cell.angle_gamma   90.00
#
_symmetry.space_group_name_H-M   'P 1'
#
loop_
_entity.id
_entity.type
_entity.pdbx_description
1 polymer ?
#
loop_
_entity_poly.entity_id
_entity_poly.type
_entity_poly.pdbx_seq_one_letter_code
_entity_poly.pdbx_strand_id
1 'polypeptide(L)'
;MFITVIFFAREGEDCKLTPTKENLLPPVSVHFEQGLGQKFRQPPGTGIDFSSFEETELLKEGDMDVYPLAVKAEASLSVENGPDGNPAPPVPINSQITQAVFEKDKGTYQLKVVKQILWVNGMRYELQEIFGIGNSVDGDFDGNDPGKECVICLSEPRDTTVLPCRHMCMCSGCAKVLRFQTNRCPICRQPVERLLEIKVTNVPDE
;
A
#
# COMPACT_ATOMS: atom_id res chain seq x y z
N MET A 1 17.19 -2.22 -7.23
CA MET A 1 15.76 -1.86 -7.20
C MET A 1 15.56 -0.59 -8.00
N PHE A 2 14.47 -0.45 -8.74
CA PHE A 2 14.11 0.80 -9.42
C PHE A 2 12.88 1.43 -8.78
N ILE A 3 12.90 2.75 -8.62
CA ILE A 3 11.72 3.56 -8.31
C ILE A 3 11.45 4.45 -9.51
N THR A 4 10.27 4.29 -10.09
CA THR A 4 9.82 5.04 -11.26
C THR A 4 8.62 5.90 -10.89
N VAL A 5 8.73 7.21 -11.12
CA VAL A 5 7.66 8.19 -10.95
C VAL A 5 7.04 8.50 -12.30
N ILE A 6 5.72 8.39 -12.41
CA ILE A 6 4.97 8.59 -13.63
C ILE A 6 3.80 9.53 -13.34
N PHE A 7 3.73 10.65 -14.06
CA PHE A 7 2.58 11.56 -14.00
C PHE A 7 1.51 11.14 -15.01
N PHE A 8 0.23 11.28 -14.63
CA PHE A 8 -0.93 10.92 -15.45
C PHE A 8 -0.84 9.50 -16.00
N ALA A 9 -0.74 8.53 -15.08
CA ALA A 9 -0.48 7.13 -15.39
C ALA A 9 -1.77 6.29 -15.39
N ARG A 10 -1.89 5.41 -16.38
CA ARG A 10 -2.90 4.35 -16.44
C ARG A 10 -2.29 3.01 -16.05
N GLU A 11 -2.96 2.27 -15.17
CA GLU A 11 -2.65 0.86 -14.90
C GLU A 11 -3.21 0.01 -16.05
N GLY A 12 -2.34 -0.76 -16.70
CA GLY A 12 -2.70 -1.77 -17.69
C GLY A 12 -2.53 -3.18 -17.14
N GLU A 13 -2.50 -4.15 -18.06
CA GLU A 13 -2.22 -5.56 -17.75
C GLU A 13 -0.81 -5.74 -17.16
N ASP A 14 -0.60 -6.82 -16.42
CA ASP A 14 0.68 -7.21 -15.82
C ASP A 14 1.39 -6.12 -15.00
N CYS A 15 0.60 -5.26 -14.34
CA CYS A 15 1.12 -4.11 -13.56
C CYS A 15 2.06 -3.20 -14.38
N LYS A 16 1.76 -3.06 -15.67
CA LYS A 16 2.37 -2.03 -16.52
C LYS A 16 1.68 -0.70 -16.29
N LEU A 17 2.46 0.34 -16.06
CA LEU A 17 1.96 1.72 -16.01
C LEU A 17 2.28 2.40 -17.33
N THR A 18 1.28 3.07 -17.89
CA THR A 18 1.43 3.81 -19.15
C THR A 18 1.19 5.30 -18.91
N PRO A 19 2.17 6.19 -19.16
CA PRO A 19 1.97 7.63 -19.09
C PRO A 19 1.05 8.09 -20.22
N THR A 20 0.07 8.93 -19.91
CA THR A 20 -0.82 9.52 -20.92
C THR A 20 -0.28 10.85 -21.48
N LYS A 21 0.67 11.48 -20.77
CA LYS A 21 1.29 12.77 -21.13
C LYS A 21 2.82 12.69 -21.20
N GLU A 22 3.37 11.59 -21.71
CA GLU A 22 4.82 11.31 -21.74
C GLU A 22 5.67 12.41 -22.41
N ASN A 23 5.16 13.03 -23.48
CA ASN A 23 5.86 14.11 -24.19
C ASN A 23 6.03 15.38 -23.35
N LEU A 24 5.17 15.61 -22.36
CA LEU A 24 5.22 16.76 -21.46
C LEU A 24 5.94 16.42 -20.16
N LEU A 25 5.68 15.22 -19.63
CA LEU A 25 6.19 14.74 -18.35
C LEU A 25 6.70 13.30 -18.54
N PRO A 26 7.97 13.13 -18.99
CA PRO A 26 8.54 11.81 -19.15
C PRO A 26 8.69 11.11 -17.79
N PRO A 27 8.50 9.77 -17.72
CA PRO A 27 8.76 8.99 -16.52
C PRO A 27 10.18 9.19 -15.98
N VAL A 28 10.32 9.22 -14.66
CA VAL A 28 11.61 9.37 -13.99
C VAL A 28 11.92 8.10 -13.22
N SER A 29 12.96 7.37 -13.64
CA SER A 29 13.41 6.14 -12.97
C SER A 29 14.74 6.37 -12.27
N VAL A 30 14.83 5.92 -11.02
CA VAL A 30 16.05 5.98 -10.20
C VAL A 30 16.40 4.60 -9.70
N HIS A 31 17.67 4.22 -9.84
CA HIS A 31 18.21 2.96 -9.34
C HIS A 31 18.65 3.08 -7.88
N PHE A 32 18.42 2.02 -7.11
CA PHE A 32 18.85 1.84 -5.74
C PHE A 32 19.58 0.50 -5.62
N GLU A 33 20.75 0.52 -4.99
CA GLU A 33 21.45 -0.69 -4.59
C GLU A 33 20.65 -1.48 -3.55
N GLN A 34 21.02 -2.73 -3.28
CA GLN A 34 20.39 -3.50 -2.22
C GLN A 34 20.64 -2.84 -0.85
N GLY A 35 19.58 -2.59 -0.09
CA GLY A 35 19.68 -2.01 1.25
C GLY A 35 18.35 -1.52 1.80
N LEU A 36 18.25 -1.42 3.12
CA LEU A 36 17.08 -0.90 3.84
C LEU A 36 17.23 0.60 4.12
N GLY A 37 16.11 1.27 4.41
CA GLY A 37 16.12 2.69 4.84
C GLY A 37 16.53 3.70 3.76
N GLN A 38 16.58 3.29 2.50
CA GLN A 38 16.94 4.16 1.39
C GLN A 38 15.84 5.21 1.14
N LYS A 39 16.25 6.46 0.88
CA LYS A 39 15.33 7.57 0.64
C LYS A 39 15.35 7.95 -0.84
N PHE A 40 14.18 7.94 -1.47
CA PHE A 40 14.02 8.48 -2.81
C PHE A 40 13.94 10.00 -2.78
N ARG A 41 14.68 10.65 -3.69
CA ARG A 41 14.54 12.06 -3.99
C ARG A 41 14.49 12.23 -5.50
N GLN A 42 13.41 12.83 -5.98
CA GLN A 42 13.27 13.13 -7.41
C GLN A 42 14.37 14.12 -7.86
N PRO A 43 15.01 13.91 -9.02
CA PRO A 43 15.95 14.87 -9.59
C PRO A 43 15.32 16.25 -9.81
N PRO A 44 16.02 17.35 -9.49
CA PRO A 44 15.52 18.70 -9.73
C PRO A 44 15.10 18.92 -11.18
N GLY A 45 13.99 19.63 -11.40
CA GLY A 45 13.46 19.93 -12.74
C GLY A 45 12.67 18.80 -13.40
N THR A 46 12.56 17.63 -12.77
CA THR A 46 11.75 16.49 -13.28
C THR A 46 10.39 16.35 -12.59
N GLY A 47 10.05 17.31 -11.73
CA GLY A 47 8.75 17.40 -11.07
C GLY A 47 7.66 17.96 -11.99
N ILE A 48 6.46 18.08 -11.44
CA ILE A 48 5.30 18.64 -12.13
C ILE A 48 5.09 20.10 -11.71
N ASP A 49 4.75 20.95 -12.67
CA ASP A 49 4.19 22.28 -12.42
C ASP A 49 2.66 22.22 -12.48
N PHE A 50 2.00 22.36 -11.33
CA PHE A 50 0.54 22.29 -11.24
C PHE A 50 -0.19 23.40 -12.01
N SER A 51 0.46 24.55 -12.26
CA SER A 51 -0.18 25.65 -13.00
C SER A 51 -0.37 25.35 -14.49
N SER A 52 0.31 24.31 -15.00
CA SER A 52 0.24 23.86 -16.38
C SER A 52 -0.93 22.89 -16.65
N PHE A 53 -1.76 22.58 -15.65
CA PHE A 53 -2.83 21.57 -15.75
C PHE A 53 -4.14 22.07 -15.12
N GLU A 54 -5.27 21.56 -15.60
CA GLU A 54 -6.57 21.87 -14.99
C GLU A 54 -6.71 21.17 -13.63
N GLU A 55 -7.40 21.79 -12.67
CA GLU A 55 -7.57 21.21 -11.33
C GLU A 55 -8.31 19.86 -11.37
N THR A 56 -9.25 19.68 -12.29
CA THR A 56 -9.98 18.42 -12.51
C THR A 56 -9.07 17.25 -12.91
N GLU A 57 -7.95 17.53 -13.58
CA GLU A 57 -6.96 16.52 -13.97
C GLU A 57 -6.03 16.13 -12.81
N LEU A 58 -5.91 16.98 -11.78
CA LEU A 58 -5.03 16.78 -10.62
C LEU A 58 -5.77 16.19 -9.42
N LEU A 59 -7.06 16.50 -9.28
CA LEU A 59 -7.90 16.11 -8.16
C LEU A 59 -8.69 14.83 -8.46
N LYS A 60 -9.19 14.16 -7.42
CA LYS A 60 -9.99 12.94 -7.58
C LYS A 60 -11.40 13.25 -8.07
N GLU A 61 -11.73 12.81 -9.29
CA GLU A 61 -13.11 12.78 -9.78
C GLU A 61 -13.54 11.34 -10.12
N GLY A 62 -14.56 10.83 -9.42
CA GLY A 62 -15.19 9.55 -9.75
C GLY A 62 -14.26 8.33 -9.74
N ASP A 63 -14.54 7.41 -10.67
CA ASP A 63 -13.69 6.27 -10.98
C ASP A 63 -12.63 6.72 -12.00
N MET A 64 -11.36 6.68 -11.61
CA MET A 64 -10.27 7.24 -12.40
C MET A 64 -9.48 6.11 -13.06
N ASP A 65 -9.51 6.06 -14.40
CA ASP A 65 -8.61 5.19 -15.16
C ASP A 65 -7.18 5.75 -15.26
N VAL A 66 -7.03 7.06 -15.02
CA VAL A 66 -5.76 7.78 -15.11
C VAL A 66 -5.51 8.50 -13.80
N TYR A 67 -4.40 8.17 -13.14
CA TYR A 67 -4.02 8.75 -11.86
C TYR A 67 -2.99 9.86 -12.07
N PRO A 68 -3.16 11.04 -11.44
CA PRO A 68 -2.23 12.17 -11.57
C PRO A 68 -0.79 11.81 -11.21
N LEU A 69 -0.61 10.92 -10.23
CA LEU A 69 0.69 10.38 -9.85
C LEU A 69 0.62 8.87 -9.66
N ALA A 70 1.56 8.15 -10.26
CA ALA A 70 1.86 6.78 -9.90
C ALA A 70 3.36 6.61 -9.62
N VAL A 71 3.66 5.88 -8.54
CA VAL A 71 5.03 5.50 -8.17
C VAL A 71 5.12 3.98 -8.25
N LYS A 72 6.02 3.48 -9.09
CA LYS A 72 6.31 2.05 -9.20
C LYS A 72 7.68 1.74 -8.63
N ALA A 73 7.70 0.92 -7.60
CA ALA A 73 8.89 0.29 -7.04
C ALA A 73 9.01 -1.12 -7.62
N GLU A 74 10.14 -1.47 -8.23
CA GLU A 74 10.36 -2.80 -8.78
C GLU A 74 11.72 -3.38 -8.37
N ALA A 75 11.68 -4.63 -7.90
CA ALA A 75 12.86 -5.36 -7.49
C ALA A 75 13.39 -6.15 -8.70
N SER A 76 14.48 -5.68 -9.30
CA SER A 76 15.24 -6.47 -10.27
C SER A 76 15.83 -7.69 -9.55
N LEU A 77 15.49 -8.89 -10.00
CA LEU A 77 16.21 -10.09 -9.62
C LEU A 77 17.46 -10.17 -10.51
N SER A 78 18.63 -10.24 -9.89
CA SER A 78 19.87 -10.51 -10.61
C SER A 78 19.76 -11.88 -11.26
N VAL A 79 19.84 -11.91 -12.59
CA VAL A 79 20.09 -13.14 -13.33
C VAL A 79 21.49 -13.59 -12.94
N GLU A 80 21.60 -14.57 -12.05
CA GLU A 80 22.79 -15.41 -12.08
C GLU A 80 22.72 -16.14 -13.41
N ASN A 81 23.55 -15.73 -14.37
CA ASN A 81 23.75 -16.49 -15.58
C ASN A 81 24.17 -17.89 -15.13
N GLY A 82 23.29 -18.88 -15.36
CA GLY A 82 23.68 -20.27 -15.19
C GLY A 82 24.94 -20.55 -16.00
N PRO A 83 25.80 -21.48 -15.55
CA PRO A 83 27.08 -21.77 -16.19
C PRO A 83 26.97 -22.11 -17.70
N ASP A 84 25.76 -22.44 -18.18
CA ASP A 84 25.50 -22.90 -19.55
C ASP A 84 25.04 -21.83 -20.54
N GLY A 85 25.03 -20.53 -20.18
CA GLY A 85 24.79 -19.44 -21.14
C GLY A 85 23.40 -19.41 -21.82
N ASN A 86 22.47 -20.26 -21.37
CA ASN A 86 21.07 -20.21 -21.81
C ASN A 86 20.32 -19.10 -21.07
N PRO A 87 19.51 -18.27 -21.76
CA PRO A 87 18.68 -17.28 -21.10
C PRO A 87 17.69 -17.99 -20.18
N ALA A 88 17.80 -17.73 -18.88
CA ALA A 88 16.84 -18.20 -17.89
C ALA A 88 15.44 -17.66 -18.26
N PRO A 89 14.36 -18.40 -17.98
CA PRO A 89 13.00 -17.89 -18.18
C PRO A 89 12.83 -16.57 -17.41
N PRO A 90 12.06 -15.60 -17.93
CA PRO A 90 11.85 -14.31 -17.27
C PRO A 90 11.30 -14.54 -15.88
N VAL A 91 12.09 -14.20 -14.86
CA VAL A 91 11.67 -14.35 -13.46
C VAL A 91 10.65 -13.25 -13.16
N PRO A 92 9.49 -13.57 -12.56
CA PRO A 92 8.49 -12.56 -12.24
C PRO A 92 9.09 -11.49 -11.33
N ILE A 93 9.05 -10.24 -11.81
CA ILE A 93 9.56 -9.08 -11.09
C ILE A 93 8.54 -8.70 -10.03
N ASN A 94 8.92 -8.76 -8.75
CA ASN A 94 8.08 -8.22 -7.70
C ASN A 94 8.06 -6.69 -7.81
N SER A 95 6.86 -6.12 -7.79
CA SER A 95 6.70 -4.67 -7.83
C SER A 95 5.57 -4.19 -6.92
N GLN A 96 5.69 -2.94 -6.50
CA GLN A 96 4.66 -2.22 -5.77
C GLN A 96 4.32 -0.96 -6.56
N ILE A 97 3.04 -0.73 -6.78
CA ILE A 97 2.52 0.48 -7.40
C ILE A 97 1.73 1.25 -6.35
N THR A 98 2.02 2.53 -6.20
CA THR A 98 1.23 3.48 -5.41
C THR A 98 0.62 4.49 -6.36
N GLN A 99 -0.71 4.53 -6.45
CA GLN A 99 -1.47 5.50 -7.21
C GLN A 99 -2.05 6.55 -6.27
N ALA A 100 -1.87 7.81 -6.64
CA ALA A 100 -2.21 8.94 -5.81
C ALA A 100 -2.81 10.08 -6.64
N VAL A 101 -3.59 10.89 -5.95
CA VAL A 101 -4.21 12.13 -6.44
C VAL A 101 -3.70 13.29 -5.62
N PHE A 102 -3.78 14.49 -6.17
CA PHE A 102 -3.52 15.69 -5.40
C PHE A 102 -4.82 16.13 -4.70
N GLU A 103 -4.69 16.74 -3.54
CA GLU A 103 -5.74 17.46 -2.83
C GLU A 103 -5.25 18.87 -2.55
N LYS A 104 -6.13 19.86 -2.64
CA LYS A 104 -5.78 21.25 -2.38
C LYS A 104 -6.36 21.68 -1.05
N ASP A 105 -5.51 21.89 -0.04
CA ASP A 105 -5.89 22.47 1.25
C ASP A 105 -5.25 23.85 1.41
N LYS A 106 -6.09 24.87 1.63
CA LYS A 106 -5.69 26.27 1.87
C LYS A 106 -4.67 26.82 0.85
N GLY A 107 -4.78 26.39 -0.41
CA GLY A 107 -3.90 26.81 -1.50
C GLY A 107 -2.60 26.00 -1.63
N THR A 108 -2.38 25.00 -0.78
CA THR A 108 -1.26 24.06 -0.90
C THR A 108 -1.73 22.71 -1.42
N TYR A 109 -0.95 22.08 -2.29
CA TYR A 109 -1.22 20.74 -2.77
C TYR A 109 -0.63 19.71 -1.81
N GLN A 110 -1.45 18.75 -1.41
CA GLN A 110 -1.09 17.56 -0.66
C GLN A 110 -1.30 16.33 -1.55
N LEU A 111 -0.56 15.27 -1.25
CA LEU A 111 -0.72 14.01 -1.96
C LEU A 111 -1.59 13.07 -1.14
N LYS A 112 -2.59 12.47 -1.77
CA LYS A 112 -3.41 11.42 -1.18
C LYS A 112 -3.26 10.12 -1.95
N VAL A 113 -2.81 9.09 -1.24
CA VAL A 113 -2.78 7.72 -1.77
C VAL A 113 -4.22 7.24 -1.93
N VAL A 114 -4.55 6.79 -3.14
CA VAL A 114 -5.88 6.25 -3.46
C VAL A 114 -5.85 4.73 -3.50
N LYS A 115 -4.76 4.16 -4.02
CA LYS A 115 -4.66 2.74 -4.29
C LYS A 115 -3.21 2.30 -4.23
N GLN A 116 -2.97 1.16 -3.59
CA GLN A 116 -1.67 0.51 -3.57
C GLN A 116 -1.83 -0.92 -4.07
N ILE A 117 -0.92 -1.36 -4.93
CA ILE A 117 -0.98 -2.65 -5.59
C ILE A 117 0.36 -3.33 -5.41
N LEU A 118 0.34 -4.57 -4.95
CA LEU A 118 1.48 -5.46 -4.91
C LEU A 118 1.36 -6.46 -6.06
N TRP A 119 2.42 -6.61 -6.83
CA TRP A 119 2.57 -7.63 -7.83
C TRP A 119 3.65 -8.59 -7.37
N VAL A 120 3.25 -9.82 -7.04
CA VAL A 120 4.16 -10.84 -6.49
C VAL A 120 3.87 -12.16 -7.17
N ASN A 121 4.90 -12.81 -7.70
CA ASN A 121 4.78 -14.12 -8.37
C ASN A 121 3.68 -14.17 -9.46
N GLY A 122 3.54 -13.10 -10.24
CA GLY A 122 2.53 -13.01 -11.31
C GLY A 122 1.09 -12.77 -10.82
N MET A 123 0.91 -12.49 -9.53
CA MET A 123 -0.39 -12.24 -8.92
C MET A 123 -0.51 -10.78 -8.47
N ARG A 124 -1.67 -10.19 -8.78
CA ARG A 124 -2.04 -8.82 -8.37
C ARG A 124 -2.78 -8.84 -7.03
N TYR A 125 -2.29 -8.08 -6.08
CA TYR A 125 -2.94 -7.85 -4.80
C TYR A 125 -3.17 -6.36 -4.61
N GLU A 126 -4.42 -5.96 -4.38
CA GLU A 126 -4.72 -4.60 -3.97
C GLU A 126 -4.63 -4.49 -2.46
N LEU A 127 -3.78 -3.57 -1.98
CA LEU A 127 -3.60 -3.32 -0.56
C LEU A 127 -4.83 -2.60 -0.02
N GLN A 128 -5.36 -3.11 1.09
CA GLN A 128 -6.50 -2.53 1.79
C GLN A 128 -6.09 -2.26 3.22
N GLU A 129 -6.39 -1.05 3.70
CA GLU A 129 -6.13 -0.69 5.09
C GLU A 129 -6.99 -1.54 6.05
N ILE A 130 -6.39 -1.89 7.18
CA ILE A 130 -7.06 -2.54 8.29
C ILE A 130 -7.30 -1.48 9.36
N PHE A 131 -8.55 -1.28 9.74
CA PHE A 131 -8.91 -0.29 10.74
C PHE A 131 -8.63 -0.84 12.14
N GLY A 132 -7.97 -0.06 12.98
CA GLY A 132 -7.62 -0.48 14.35
C GLY A 132 -6.30 -1.23 14.46
N ILE A 133 -5.55 -1.38 13.36
CA ILE A 133 -4.13 -1.74 13.38
C ILE A 133 -3.35 -0.41 13.56
N GLY A 134 -2.99 -0.04 14.79
CA GLY A 134 -2.27 1.21 15.04
C GLY A 134 -0.89 1.19 14.39
N ASN A 135 -0.47 2.30 13.77
CA ASN A 135 0.90 2.51 13.28
C ASN A 135 1.88 2.44 14.45
N SER A 136 2.49 1.28 14.68
CA SER A 136 3.62 1.10 15.58
C SER A 136 4.92 1.51 14.89
N VAL A 137 5.01 2.75 14.40
CA VAL A 137 6.26 3.33 13.87
C VAL A 137 6.72 4.57 14.63
N ASP A 138 5.89 5.10 15.53
CA ASP A 138 6.34 6.08 16.52
C ASP A 138 6.63 5.31 17.82
N GLY A 139 7.91 5.22 18.16
CA GLY A 139 8.45 4.44 19.27
C GLY A 139 8.11 5.02 20.65
N ASP A 140 6.83 5.04 21.00
CA ASP A 140 6.36 5.19 22.38
C ASP A 140 5.70 3.87 22.80
N PHE A 141 6.54 2.96 23.31
CA PHE A 141 6.12 1.74 23.98
C PHE A 141 5.60 2.07 25.39
N ASP A 142 4.52 2.85 25.48
CA ASP A 142 3.69 2.78 26.67
C ASP A 142 2.86 1.52 26.57
N GLY A 143 3.21 0.52 27.38
CA GLY A 143 2.51 -0.78 27.50
C GLY A 143 1.07 -0.68 28.03
N ASN A 144 0.48 0.51 27.97
CA ASN A 144 -0.83 0.85 28.48
C ASN A 144 -1.66 1.65 27.46
N ASP A 145 -1.42 1.50 26.15
CA ASP A 145 -2.29 2.08 25.13
C ASP A 145 -3.61 1.29 25.06
N PRO A 146 -4.72 1.80 25.65
CA PRO A 146 -6.02 1.12 25.63
C PRO A 146 -6.57 0.98 24.20
N GLY A 147 -5.95 1.66 23.23
CA GLY A 147 -6.25 1.58 21.81
C GLY A 147 -5.91 0.24 21.14
N LYS A 148 -5.17 -0.67 21.79
CA LYS A 148 -4.67 -1.93 21.19
C LYS A 148 -5.33 -3.21 21.73
N GLU A 149 -6.13 -3.12 22.79
CA GLU A 149 -6.76 -4.29 23.42
C GLU A 149 -8.08 -4.68 22.75
N CYS A 150 -8.39 -5.98 22.78
CA CYS A 150 -9.66 -6.54 22.32
C CYS A 150 -10.84 -5.83 22.98
N VAL A 151 -11.78 -5.28 22.18
CA VAL A 151 -12.93 -4.53 22.69
C VAL A 151 -13.95 -5.38 23.44
N ILE A 152 -13.79 -6.72 23.43
CA ILE A 152 -14.69 -7.66 24.08
C ILE A 152 -14.16 -8.07 25.46
N CYS A 153 -12.91 -8.54 25.55
CA CYS A 153 -12.34 -8.96 26.83
C CYS A 153 -11.56 -7.86 27.55
N LEU A 154 -11.12 -6.80 26.84
CA LEU A 154 -10.29 -5.72 27.39
C LEU A 154 -9.06 -6.27 28.13
N SER A 155 -8.40 -7.28 27.56
CA SER A 155 -7.24 -7.94 28.18
C SER A 155 -6.23 -8.43 27.16
N GLU A 156 -6.70 -9.14 26.13
CA GLU A 156 -5.82 -9.67 25.08
C GLU A 156 -5.65 -8.65 23.95
N PRO A 157 -4.49 -8.60 23.29
CA PRO A 157 -4.28 -7.73 22.14
C PRO A 157 -5.19 -8.10 20.97
N ARG A 158 -5.49 -7.12 20.12
CA ARG A 158 -6.23 -7.37 18.88
C ARG A 158 -5.33 -8.08 17.88
N ASP A 159 -5.77 -9.22 17.38
CA ASP A 159 -5.08 -10.00 16.35
C ASP A 159 -6.03 -10.39 15.20
N THR A 160 -7.34 -10.10 15.33
CA THR A 160 -8.35 -10.62 14.42
C THR A 160 -9.10 -9.51 13.72
N THR A 161 -9.04 -9.54 12.38
CA THR A 161 -9.74 -8.63 11.48
C THR A 161 -11.06 -9.24 10.99
N VAL A 162 -12.13 -8.44 11.01
CA VAL A 162 -13.43 -8.80 10.45
C VAL A 162 -13.50 -8.45 8.98
N LEU A 163 -13.93 -9.38 8.12
CA LEU A 163 -14.21 -9.12 6.71
C LEU A 163 -15.72 -9.13 6.44
N PRO A 164 -16.24 -8.23 5.57
CA PRO A 164 -15.50 -7.33 4.67
C PRO A 164 -15.15 -5.95 5.25
N CYS A 165 -15.58 -5.66 6.49
CA CYS A 165 -15.47 -4.31 7.07
C CYS A 165 -14.07 -3.87 7.49
N ARG A 166 -13.12 -4.81 7.54
CA ARG A 166 -11.70 -4.64 7.89
C ARG A 166 -11.40 -4.06 9.27
N HIS A 167 -12.34 -4.13 10.22
CA HIS A 167 -12.07 -3.74 11.60
C HIS A 167 -11.31 -4.84 12.34
N MET A 168 -10.07 -4.55 12.74
CA MET A 168 -9.31 -5.31 13.72
C MET A 168 -9.66 -4.78 15.11
N CYS A 169 -10.52 -5.50 15.82
CA CYS A 169 -11.09 -5.03 17.10
C CYS A 169 -11.14 -6.08 18.20
N MET A 170 -10.75 -7.33 17.91
CA MET A 170 -10.86 -8.43 18.87
C MET A 170 -9.65 -9.35 18.81
N CYS A 171 -9.42 -10.08 19.91
CA CYS A 171 -8.50 -11.21 19.94
C CYS A 171 -9.14 -12.47 19.35
N SER A 172 -8.31 -13.43 18.97
CA SER A 172 -8.70 -14.68 18.31
C SER A 172 -9.59 -15.56 19.20
N GLY A 173 -9.41 -15.49 20.52
CA GLY A 173 -10.29 -16.14 21.51
C GLY A 173 -11.73 -15.60 21.45
N CYS A 174 -11.89 -14.27 21.53
CA CYS A 174 -13.21 -13.64 21.45
C CYS A 174 -13.85 -13.81 20.06
N ALA A 175 -13.04 -13.79 19.00
CA ALA A 175 -13.51 -13.95 17.63
C ALA A 175 -14.19 -15.30 17.38
N LYS A 176 -13.67 -16.38 17.97
CA LYS A 176 -14.26 -17.72 17.89
C LYS A 176 -15.65 -17.77 18.52
N VAL A 177 -15.85 -17.06 19.64
CA VAL A 177 -17.15 -17.00 20.35
C VAL A 177 -18.15 -16.11 19.61
N LEU A 178 -17.69 -15.00 19.04
CA LEU A 178 -18.54 -14.01 18.36
C LEU A 178 -19.43 -14.62 17.26
N ARG A 179 -18.90 -15.61 16.51
CA ARG A 179 -19.62 -16.30 15.44
C ARG A 179 -20.88 -17.01 15.92
N PHE A 180 -20.92 -17.45 17.18
CA PHE A 180 -22.06 -18.18 17.75
C PHE A 180 -23.10 -17.26 18.41
N GLN A 181 -22.74 -16.00 18.69
CA GLN A 181 -23.63 -15.07 19.41
C GLN A 181 -24.35 -14.10 18.48
N THR A 182 -23.60 -13.29 17.73
CA THR A 182 -24.19 -12.19 16.94
C THR A 182 -23.79 -12.23 15.47
N ASN A 183 -22.62 -12.81 15.17
CA ASN A 183 -22.00 -12.82 13.83
C ASN A 183 -21.96 -11.42 13.17
N ARG A 184 -21.76 -10.36 13.96
CA ARG A 184 -21.64 -8.96 13.51
C ARG A 184 -20.38 -8.31 14.06
N CYS A 185 -19.78 -7.41 13.28
CA CYS A 185 -18.63 -6.61 13.72
C CYS A 185 -18.99 -5.75 14.96
N PRO A 186 -18.20 -5.78 16.06
CA PRO A 186 -18.43 -4.93 17.23
C PRO A 186 -18.40 -3.42 16.95
N ILE A 187 -17.64 -2.99 15.93
CA ILE A 187 -17.44 -1.56 15.61
C ILE A 187 -18.55 -1.04 14.70
N CYS A 188 -18.70 -1.62 13.51
CA CYS A 188 -19.62 -1.10 12.50
C CYS A 188 -20.92 -1.90 12.35
N ARG A 189 -21.10 -2.99 13.11
CA ARG A 189 -22.28 -3.88 13.08
C ARG A 189 -22.59 -4.56 11.74
N GLN A 190 -21.68 -4.46 10.76
CA GLN A 190 -21.78 -5.21 9.51
C GLN A 190 -21.69 -6.72 9.77
N PRO A 191 -22.42 -7.56 9.00
CA PRO A 191 -22.31 -9.02 9.10
C PRO A 191 -20.88 -9.51 8.89
N VAL A 192 -20.47 -10.51 9.67
CA VAL A 192 -19.17 -11.15 9.52
C VAL A 192 -19.27 -12.23 8.45
N GLU A 193 -18.51 -12.07 7.37
CA GLU A 193 -18.35 -13.12 6.35
C GLU A 193 -17.17 -14.03 6.70
N ARG A 194 -16.03 -13.41 7.05
CA ARG A 194 -14.79 -14.11 7.38
C ARG A 194 -14.06 -13.40 8.51
N LEU A 195 -13.24 -14.16 9.22
CA LEU A 195 -12.32 -13.66 10.24
C LEU A 195 -10.92 -14.00 9.77
N LEU A 196 -10.02 -13.02 9.80
CA LEU A 196 -8.62 -13.19 9.46
C LEU A 196 -7.79 -12.91 10.71
N GLU A 197 -7.10 -13.93 11.20
CA GLU A 197 -6.12 -13.82 12.28
C GLU A 197 -4.78 -13.36 11.69
N ILE A 198 -4.22 -12.30 12.25
CA ILE A 198 -2.95 -11.69 11.87
C ILE A 198 -2.03 -11.79 13.07
N LYS A 199 -1.02 -12.63 12.96
CA LYS A 199 0.00 -12.78 14.00
C LYS A 199 1.04 -11.68 13.80
N VAL A 200 1.01 -10.67 14.65
CA VAL A 200 2.09 -9.68 14.74
C VAL A 200 3.17 -10.29 15.63
N THR A 201 4.30 -10.69 15.04
CA THR A 201 5.47 -11.09 15.80
C THR A 201 6.11 -9.83 16.38
N ASN A 202 5.86 -9.56 17.66
CA ASN A 202 6.67 -8.63 18.43
C ASN A 202 8.02 -9.30 18.69
N VAL A 203 8.91 -9.32 17.70
CA VAL A 203 10.30 -9.63 17.95
C VAL A 203 10.89 -8.38 18.62
N PRO A 204 11.34 -8.44 19.87
CA PRO A 204 12.11 -7.34 20.43
C PRO A 204 13.37 -7.23 19.59
N ASP A 205 13.67 -6.05 19.06
CA ASP A 205 14.98 -5.77 18.50
C ASP A 205 16.02 -5.98 19.64
N GLU A 206 16.78 -7.08 19.58
CA GLU A 206 17.98 -7.31 20.41
C GLU A 206 19.19 -6.53 19.88
#